data_AF-A0A2Z4FQE2-F1
#
_entry.id   AF-A0A2Z4FQE2-F1
#
_cell.length_a   1.000
_cell.length_b   1.000
_cell.length_c   1.000
_cell.angle_alpha   90.00
_cell.angle_beta   90.00
_cell.angle_gamma   90.00
#
_symmetry.space_group_name_H-M   'P 1'
#
loop_
_entity.id
_entity.type
_entity.pdbx_description
1 polymer ?
#
loop_
_entity_poly.entity_id
_entity_poly.type
_entity_poly.pdbx_seq_one_letter_code
_entity_poly.pdbx_strand_id
1 'polypeptide(L)'
;MSQNLEGNATKIKSPHPDLQAILPRFRALNPDAAESRPVFDNRAKARLFIDIQSVDEQQKLRLMPLWDIDHGDLEASKIRAWSVTRRPC
;
A
#
# COMPACT_ATOMS: atom_id res chain seq x y z
N MET A 1 26.18 -16.26 -15.94
CA MET A 1 26.34 -15.85 -14.53
C MET A 1 25.27 -14.81 -14.25
N SER A 2 24.18 -15.24 -13.61
CA SER A 2 23.03 -14.38 -13.31
C SER A 2 23.37 -13.52 -12.10
N GLN A 3 23.46 -12.20 -12.29
CA GLN A 3 23.63 -11.27 -11.18
C GLN A 3 22.27 -11.02 -10.53
N ASN A 4 22.19 -11.36 -9.25
CA ASN A 4 21.10 -11.00 -8.33
C ASN A 4 20.98 -9.47 -8.29
N LEU A 5 19.89 -8.93 -8.80
CA LEU A 5 19.46 -7.55 -8.52
C LEU A 5 18.69 -7.55 -7.20
N GLU A 6 19.42 -7.64 -6.09
CA GLU A 6 18.90 -7.19 -4.80
C GLU A 6 18.75 -5.66 -4.89
N GLY A 7 17.51 -5.22 -5.11
CA GLY A 7 17.14 -3.81 -5.16
C GLY A 7 17.41 -3.15 -3.81
N ASN A 8 18.62 -2.63 -3.64
CA ASN A 8 19.00 -1.73 -2.56
C ASN A 8 18.19 -0.43 -2.75
N ALA A 9 17.00 -0.36 -2.15
CA ALA A 9 16.15 0.81 -2.19
C ALA A 9 16.84 1.96 -1.44
N THR A 10 17.71 2.69 -2.14
CA THR A 10 18.26 3.96 -1.68
C THR A 10 17.10 4.89 -1.38
N LYS A 11 16.83 5.10 -0.09
CA LYS A 11 15.79 6.03 0.36
C LYS A 11 16.16 7.43 -0.13
N ILE A 12 15.58 7.85 -1.24
CA ILE A 12 15.73 9.19 -1.79
C ILE A 12 15.22 10.18 -0.72
N LYS A 13 16.12 11.00 -0.19
CA LYS A 13 15.76 12.06 0.75
C LYS A 13 15.32 13.29 -0.04
N SER A 14 14.28 13.97 0.42
CA SER A 14 13.90 15.26 -0.14
C SER A 14 15.03 16.28 0.12
N PRO A 15 15.39 17.12 -0.86
CA PRO A 15 16.36 18.20 -0.66
C PRO A 15 15.82 19.33 0.22
N HIS A 16 14.52 19.34 0.52
CA HIS A 16 13.87 20.35 1.34
C HIS A 16 13.81 19.91 2.82
N PRO A 17 14.53 20.60 3.73
CA PRO A 17 14.61 20.22 5.15
C PRO A 17 13.25 20.28 5.85
N ASP A 18 12.40 21.23 5.48
CA ASP A 18 11.06 21.37 6.06
C ASP A 18 10.17 20.15 5.76
N LEU A 19 10.26 19.60 4.54
CA LEU A 19 9.53 18.40 4.16
C LEU A 19 10.05 17.16 4.91
N GLN A 20 11.37 17.08 5.14
CA GLN A 20 11.96 16.01 5.94
C GLN A 20 11.52 16.06 7.41
N ALA A 21 11.38 17.27 7.98
CA ALA A 21 10.98 17.48 9.36
C ALA A 21 9.54 17.04 9.66
N ILE A 22 8.67 16.98 8.64
CA ILE A 22 7.25 16.58 8.80
C ILE A 22 7.08 15.05 8.71
N LEU A 23 8.02 14.31 8.11
CA LEU A 23 7.92 12.84 7.96
C LEU A 23 7.66 12.08 9.28
N PRO A 24 8.29 12.41 10.42
CA PRO A 24 7.99 11.77 11.70
C PRO A 24 6.54 12.00 12.16
N ARG A 25 5.98 13.19 11.89
CA ARG A 25 4.58 13.51 12.22
C ARG A 25 3.62 12.66 11.39
N PHE A 26 3.93 12.44 10.12
CA PHE A 26 3.13 11.55 9.26
C PHE A 26 3.14 10.09 9.72
N ARG A 27 4.25 9.60 10.28
CA ARG A 27 4.28 8.25 10.90
C ARG A 27 3.37 8.16 12.12
N ALA A 28 3.37 9.19 12.96
CA ALA A 28 2.54 9.23 14.18
C ALA A 28 1.04 9.31 13.89
N LEU A 29 0.63 9.80 12.71
CA LEU A 29 -0.77 9.87 12.29
C LEU A 29 -1.36 8.51 11.87
N ASN A 30 -0.56 7.45 11.82
CA ASN A 30 -0.99 6.13 11.39
C ASN A 30 -0.26 5.03 12.20
N PRO A 31 -0.48 4.94 13.53
CA PRO A 31 0.13 3.89 14.35
C PRO A 31 -0.30 2.49 13.88
N ASP A 32 -1.52 2.33 13.37
CA ASP A 32 -2.05 1.09 12.79
C ASP A 32 -1.50 0.79 11.39
N ALA A 33 -0.77 1.72 10.74
CA ALA A 33 -0.09 1.42 9.47
C ALA A 33 1.18 0.57 9.65
N ALA A 34 1.58 0.29 10.90
CA ALA A 34 2.55 -0.74 11.22
C ALA A 34 1.93 -2.15 11.19
N GLU A 35 0.61 -2.29 11.34
CA GLU A 35 -0.06 -3.56 11.07
C GLU A 35 -0.12 -3.77 9.55
N SER A 36 0.57 -4.81 9.11
CA SER A 36 0.66 -5.28 7.74
C SER A 36 -0.73 -5.38 7.11
N ARG A 37 -1.14 -4.33 6.39
CA ARG A 37 -2.35 -4.39 5.56
C ARG A 37 -2.13 -5.49 4.54
N PRO A 38 -3.01 -6.50 4.46
CA PRO A 38 -2.81 -7.60 3.53
C PRO A 38 -2.88 -7.07 2.10
N VAL A 39 -1.83 -7.37 1.33
CA VAL A 39 -1.68 -7.01 -0.08
C VAL A 39 -1.75 -8.28 -0.90
N PHE A 40 -2.51 -8.24 -1.99
CA PHE A 40 -2.75 -9.36 -2.89
C PHE A 40 -2.46 -8.94 -4.33
N ASP A 41 -1.75 -9.76 -5.09
CA ASP A 41 -1.48 -9.49 -6.50
C ASP A 41 -2.74 -9.57 -7.38
N ASN A 42 -3.79 -10.26 -6.90
CA ASN A 42 -5.03 -10.48 -7.64
C ASN A 42 -6.25 -10.02 -6.84
N ARG A 43 -7.15 -9.30 -7.52
CA ARG A 43 -8.46 -8.86 -7.00
C ARG A 43 -9.30 -10.02 -6.46
N ALA A 44 -9.31 -11.17 -7.14
CA ALA A 44 -10.11 -12.32 -6.72
C ALA A 44 -9.67 -12.87 -5.36
N LYS A 45 -8.35 -12.94 -5.11
CA LYS A 45 -7.78 -13.34 -3.82
C LYS A 45 -8.13 -12.35 -2.72
N ALA A 46 -8.00 -11.05 -3.01
CA ALA A 46 -8.37 -10.01 -2.07
C ALA A 46 -9.87 -10.05 -1.73
N ARG A 47 -10.72 -10.36 -2.72
CA ARG A 47 -12.17 -10.50 -2.50
C ARG A 47 -12.50 -11.70 -1.62
N LEU A 48 -11.90 -12.86 -1.90
CA LEU A 48 -12.07 -14.06 -1.10
C LEU A 48 -11.68 -13.81 0.36
N PHE A 49 -10.60 -13.06 0.61
CA PHE A 49 -10.20 -12.66 1.96
C PHE A 49 -11.28 -11.87 2.69
N ILE A 50 -11.91 -10.89 2.03
CA ILE A 50 -13.03 -10.14 2.61
C ILE A 50 -14.21 -11.06 2.88
N ASP A 51 -14.56 -11.92 1.94
CA ASP A 51 -15.73 -12.79 2.07
C ASP A 51 -15.52 -13.75 3.26
N ILE A 52 -14.31 -14.31 3.46
CA ILE A 52 -13.95 -15.13 4.63
C ILE A 52 -14.05 -14.32 5.93
N GLN A 53 -13.43 -13.14 6.00
CA GLN A 53 -13.43 -12.34 7.24
C GLN A 53 -14.78 -11.72 7.59
N SER A 54 -15.62 -11.44 6.59
CA SER A 54 -16.95 -10.86 6.81
C SER A 54 -17.92 -11.81 7.54
N VAL A 55 -17.58 -13.10 7.61
CA VAL A 55 -18.32 -14.10 8.40
C VAL A 55 -18.02 -13.96 9.89
N ASP A 56 -16.80 -13.53 10.26
CA ASP A 56 -16.34 -13.47 11.65
C ASP A 56 -16.39 -12.05 12.26
N GLU A 57 -16.24 -10.99 11.46
CA GLU A 57 -16.23 -9.62 11.95
C GLU A 57 -17.36 -8.79 11.30
N GLN A 58 -18.17 -8.09 12.12
CA GLN A 58 -19.15 -7.07 11.69
C GLN A 58 -18.51 -5.84 11.02
N GLN A 59 -17.23 -5.92 10.66
CA GLN A 59 -16.46 -4.82 10.10
C GLN A 59 -16.58 -4.78 8.59
N LYS A 60 -16.98 -3.61 8.07
CA LYS A 60 -17.16 -3.39 6.63
C LYS A 60 -15.80 -3.18 5.95
N LEU A 61 -15.13 -4.27 5.62
CA LEU A 61 -13.90 -4.27 4.83
C LEU A 61 -14.16 -3.81 3.39
N ARG A 62 -13.19 -3.10 2.80
CA ARG A 62 -13.23 -2.60 1.42
C ARG A 62 -11.97 -2.99 0.66
N LEU A 63 -12.14 -3.23 -0.64
CA LEU A 63 -11.02 -3.41 -1.57
C LEU A 63 -10.51 -2.04 -2.04
N MET A 64 -9.20 -1.84 -1.99
CA MET A 64 -8.52 -0.69 -2.55
C MET A 64 -7.46 -1.13 -3.56
N PRO A 65 -7.50 -0.65 -4.82
CA PRO A 65 -6.44 -0.91 -5.77
C PRO A 65 -5.16 -0.18 -5.35
N LEU A 66 -4.03 -0.86 -5.51
CA LEU A 66 -2.69 -0.29 -5.39
C LEU A 66 -2.17 -0.03 -6.79
N TRP A 67 -1.97 1.24 -7.10
CA TRP A 67 -1.52 1.70 -8.41
C TRP A 67 0.00 1.73 -8.49
N ASP A 68 0.50 1.30 -9.63
CA ASP A 68 1.84 1.59 -10.12
C ASP A 68 1.69 2.75 -11.11
N ILE A 69 1.96 3.95 -10.60
CA ILE A 69 1.73 5.20 -11.32
C ILE A 69 2.99 5.52 -12.13
N ASP A 70 2.82 5.60 -13.44
CA ASP A 70 3.85 6.15 -14.31
C ASP A 70 3.71 7.68 -14.33
N HIS A 71 4.72 8.36 -13.81
CA HIS A 71 4.73 9.82 -13.69
C HIS A 71 5.06 10.55 -14.99
N GLY A 72 5.53 9.84 -16.02
CA GLY A 72 5.77 10.37 -17.36
C GLY A 72 4.55 10.21 -18.29
N ASP A 73 3.78 9.13 -18.09
CA ASP A 73 2.54 8.87 -18.83
C ASP A 73 1.45 8.29 -17.91
N LEU A 74 0.49 9.12 -17.54
CA LEU A 74 -0.60 8.72 -16.64
C LEU A 74 -1.51 7.66 -17.27
N GLU A 75 -1.63 7.57 -18.59
CA GLU A 75 -2.46 6.56 -19.25
C GLU A 75 -1.82 5.16 -19.20
N ALA A 76 -0.49 5.10 -19.09
CA ALA A 76 0.26 3.86 -18.91
C ALA A 76 0.19 3.31 -17.46
N SER A 77 -0.35 4.08 -16.52
CA SER A 77 -0.49 3.68 -15.12
C SER A 77 -1.42 2.47 -14.98
N LYS A 78 -1.07 1.53 -14.09
CA LYS A 78 -1.82 0.28 -13.94
C LYS A 78 -1.97 -0.15 -12.49
N ILE A 79 -2.95 -0.99 -12.24
CA ILE A 79 -3.13 -1.62 -10.93
C ILE A 79 -2.09 -2.72 -10.79
N ARG A 80 -1.22 -2.61 -9.77
CA ARG A 80 -0.20 -3.60 -9.43
C ARG A 80 -0.71 -4.64 -8.45
N ALA A 81 -1.54 -4.22 -7.49
CA ALA A 81 -2.02 -5.09 -6.42
C ALA A 81 -3.34 -4.56 -5.84
N TRP A 82 -3.87 -5.30 -4.87
CA TRP A 82 -5.09 -4.97 -4.14
C TRP A 82 -4.82 -5.06 -2.65
N SER A 83 -5.31 -4.09 -1.90
CA SER A 83 -5.27 -4.09 -0.44
C SER A 83 -6.67 -4.11 0.14
N VAL A 84 -6.78 -4.57 1.38
CA VAL A 84 -8.03 -4.54 2.14
C VAL A 84 -7.92 -3.49 3.23
N THR A 85 -8.91 -2.60 3.32
CA THR A 85 -8.95 -1.54 4.32
C THR A 85 -10.26 -1.57 5.10
N ARG A 86 -10.17 -1.23 6.39
CA ARG A 86 -11.33 -0.93 7.23
C ARG A 86 -11.86 0.45 6.82
N ARG A 87 -13.20 0.62 6.81
CA ARG A 87 -13.78 1.97 6.65
C ARG A 87 -13.26 2.84 7.81
N PRO A 88 -12.72 4.04 7.54
CA PRO A 88 -12.56 5.01 8.61
C PRO A 88 -13.97 5.33 9.15
N CYS A 89 -14.12 5.19 10.46
CA CYS A 89 -15.32 5.51 11.22
C CYS A 89 -15.61 7.01 11.15
#